data_AF-V8G7W0-F1
#
_entry.id   AF-V8G7W0-F1
#
_cell.length_a   1.000
_cell.length_b   1.000
_cell.length_c   1.000
_cell.angle_alpha   90.00
_cell.angle_beta   90.00
_cell.angle_gamma   90.00
#
_symmetry.space_group_name_H-M   'P 1'
#
loop_
_entity.id
_entity.type
_entity.pdbx_description
1 polymer ?
#
loop_
_entity_poly.entity_id
_entity_poly.type
_entity_poly.pdbx_seq_one_letter_code
_entity_poly.pdbx_strand_id
1 'polypeptide(L)'
;MIVKKLPYKIGSLSQLLLQLAILFAFWYVGYFISSYFNLSLSAGVTGLFLMLFALLLGVMKLSWVRTGAHWALGHLVLLFVPCVIGLMNYKTLLLTDGWKLIIAVVIGTATVMIVTGYSVKFGFLCEEKLKAYLKKQGRP
;
A
#
# COMPACT_ATOMS: atom_id res chain seq x y z
N MET A 1 21.37 12.27 14.63
CA MET A 1 21.13 13.64 14.09
C MET A 1 21.98 13.90 12.83
N ILE A 2 21.96 13.00 11.84
CA ILE A 2 22.68 13.19 10.55
C ILE A 2 21.78 12.62 9.44
N VAL A 3 20.81 13.42 8.97
CA VAL A 3 20.16 13.16 7.68
C VAL A 3 20.35 14.41 6.85
N LYS A 4 21.39 14.34 6.02
CA LYS A 4 21.80 15.30 5.01
C LYS A 4 20.56 15.85 4.29
N LYS A 5 20.37 17.17 4.34
CA LYS A 5 19.42 17.88 3.46
C LYS A 5 19.85 17.61 2.02
N LEU A 6 19.09 16.80 1.27
CA LEU A 6 19.24 16.81 -0.18
C LEU A 6 18.71 18.13 -0.74
N PRO A 7 19.38 18.71 -1.76
CA PRO A 7 19.04 20.01 -2.31
C PRO A 7 17.74 19.88 -3.13
N TYR A 8 16.65 20.33 -2.51
CA TYR A 8 15.35 20.55 -3.14
C TYR A 8 15.41 21.81 -4.03
N LYS A 9 16.09 21.72 -5.20
CA LYS A 9 16.02 22.76 -6.24
C LYS A 9 16.65 22.30 -7.57
N ILE A 10 15.98 21.44 -8.33
CA ILE A 10 16.36 21.08 -9.71
C ILE A 10 15.05 20.89 -10.48
N GLY A 11 14.96 21.31 -11.75
CA GLY A 11 13.70 21.49 -12.49
C GLY A 11 12.68 20.35 -12.31
N SER A 12 11.41 20.71 -12.18
CA SER A 12 10.27 19.84 -11.80
C SER A 12 10.27 18.46 -12.46
N LEU A 13 10.72 18.36 -13.70
CA LEU A 13 10.79 17.14 -14.50
C LEU A 13 11.91 16.18 -14.06
N SER A 14 13.10 16.71 -13.76
CA SER A 14 14.25 15.92 -13.30
C SER A 14 14.02 15.31 -11.91
N GLN A 15 13.31 16.03 -11.05
CA GLN A 15 12.91 15.54 -9.74
C GLN A 15 11.92 14.38 -9.89
N LEU A 16 10.87 14.52 -10.70
CA LEU A 16 9.90 13.45 -10.96
C LEU A 16 10.58 12.15 -11.43
N LEU A 17 11.49 12.26 -12.40
CA LEU A 17 12.28 11.13 -12.91
C LEU A 17 13.09 10.45 -11.80
N LEU A 18 13.76 11.22 -10.93
CA LEU A 18 14.52 10.68 -9.82
C LEU A 18 13.61 9.98 -8.79
N GLN A 19 12.45 10.56 -8.46
CA GLN A 19 11.50 9.94 -7.53
C GLN A 19 10.90 8.65 -8.09
N LEU A 20 10.61 8.61 -9.39
CA LEU A 20 10.17 7.40 -10.09
C LEU A 20 11.28 6.35 -10.11
N ALA A 21 12.52 6.74 -10.40
CA ALA A 21 13.66 5.82 -10.40
C ALA A 21 13.86 5.18 -9.02
N ILE A 22 13.67 5.93 -7.94
CA ILE A 22 13.70 5.40 -6.57
C ILE A 22 12.56 4.38 -6.37
N LEU A 23 11.33 4.69 -6.78
CA LEU A 23 10.20 3.75 -6.72
C LEU A 23 10.49 2.45 -7.48
N PHE A 24 11.01 2.56 -8.70
CA PHE A 24 11.41 1.40 -9.51
C PHE A 24 12.54 0.60 -8.89
N ALA A 25 13.51 1.25 -8.25
CA ALA A 25 14.58 0.57 -7.54
C ALA A 25 14.03 -0.28 -6.37
N PHE A 26 13.12 0.27 -5.56
CA PHE A 26 12.45 -0.50 -4.50
C PHE A 26 11.61 -1.66 -5.05
N TRP A 27 10.90 -1.43 -6.16
CA TRP A 27 10.14 -2.49 -6.82
C TRP A 27 11.06 -3.60 -7.34
N TYR A 28 12.21 -3.26 -7.93
CA TYR A 28 13.19 -4.22 -8.43
C TYR A 28 13.83 -5.03 -7.30
N VAL A 29 14.20 -4.38 -6.20
CA VAL A 29 14.71 -5.08 -5.01
C VAL A 29 13.61 -5.97 -4.40
N GLY A 30 12.37 -5.48 -4.35
CA GLY A 30 11.21 -6.28 -3.92
C GLY A 30 10.96 -7.49 -4.81
N TYR A 31 11.15 -7.35 -6.13
CA TYR A 31 11.07 -8.45 -7.09
C TYR A 31 12.17 -9.48 -6.85
N PHE A 32 13.43 -9.04 -6.68
CA PHE A 32 14.56 -9.92 -6.39
C PHE A 32 14.33 -10.71 -5.10
N ILE A 33 13.91 -10.03 -4.03
CA ILE A 33 13.58 -10.67 -2.75
C ILE A 33 12.43 -11.66 -2.90
N SER A 34 11.34 -11.27 -3.57
CA SER A 34 10.17 -12.14 -3.77
C SER A 34 10.53 -13.39 -4.57
N SER A 35 11.36 -13.24 -5.60
CA SER A 35 11.86 -14.34 -6.41
C SER A 35 12.80 -15.27 -5.64
N TYR A 36 13.66 -14.73 -4.78
CA TYR A 36 14.57 -15.53 -3.94
C TYR A 36 13.81 -16.31 -2.87
N PHE A 37 12.79 -15.70 -2.25
CA PHE A 37 12.00 -16.32 -1.20
C PHE A 37 10.82 -17.17 -1.71
N ASN A 38 10.58 -17.24 -3.03
CA ASN A 38 9.40 -17.90 -3.62
C ASN A 38 8.06 -17.45 -2.97
N LEU A 39 7.99 -16.19 -2.54
CA LEU A 39 6.76 -15.67 -1.95
C LEU A 39 5.75 -15.46 -3.07
N SER A 40 4.53 -16.00 -2.91
CA SER A 40 3.38 -15.75 -3.81
C SER A 40 2.91 -14.28 -3.81
N LEU A 41 3.69 -13.37 -3.25
CA LEU A 41 3.39 -11.96 -3.13
C LEU A 41 3.90 -11.22 -4.37
N SER A 42 3.06 -10.30 -4.87
CA SER A 42 3.46 -9.38 -5.93
C SER A 42 4.66 -8.53 -5.47
N ALA A 43 5.61 -8.31 -6.38
CA ALA A 43 6.77 -7.45 -6.14
C ALA A 43 6.38 -6.04 -5.66
N GLY A 44 5.19 -5.54 -6.04
CA GLY A 44 4.67 -4.27 -5.55
C GLY A 44 4.38 -4.26 -4.04
N VAL A 45 3.83 -5.35 -3.51
CA VAL A 45 3.54 -5.49 -2.07
C VAL A 45 4.84 -5.64 -1.30
N THR A 46 5.77 -6.49 -1.78
CA THR A 46 7.09 -6.67 -1.15
C THR A 46 7.90 -5.38 -1.17
N GLY A 47 7.89 -4.64 -2.28
CA GLY A 47 8.53 -3.33 -2.40
C GLY A 47 7.92 -2.28 -1.46
N LEU A 48 6.59 -2.32 -1.23
CA LEU A 48 5.92 -1.46 -0.25
C LEU A 48 6.40 -1.76 1.18
N PHE A 49 6.49 -3.04 1.56
CA PHE A 49 7.04 -3.43 2.86
C PHE A 49 8.49 -2.97 3.02
N LEU A 50 9.32 -3.14 1.99
CA LEU A 50 10.71 -2.71 2.03
C LEU A 50 10.84 -1.19 2.20
N MET A 51 10.04 -0.41 1.46
CA MET A 51 9.99 1.04 1.59
C MET A 51 9.47 1.46 2.98
N LEU A 52 8.50 0.74 3.52
CA LEU A 52 7.99 0.95 4.88
C LEU A 52 9.12 0.73 5.91
N PHE A 53 9.86 -0.37 5.83
CA PHE A 53 11.02 -0.59 6.71
C PHE A 53 12.06 0.54 6.56
N ALA A 54 12.41 0.93 5.33
CA ALA A 54 13.33 2.04 5.11
C ALA A 54 12.85 3.38 5.70
N LEU A 55 11.53 3.61 5.73
CA LEU A 55 10.89 4.76 6.36
C LEU A 55 10.92 4.66 7.90
N LEU A 56 10.69 3.47 8.47
CA LEU A 56 10.80 3.22 9.92
C LEU A 56 12.25 3.41 10.42
N LEU A 57 13.25 2.96 9.66
CA LEU A 57 14.67 3.18 10.00
C LEU A 57 15.12 4.64 9.84
N GLY A 58 14.24 5.53 9.34
CA GLY A 58 14.55 6.96 9.16
C GLY A 58 15.56 7.25 8.05
N VAL A 59 15.90 6.23 7.23
CA VAL A 59 16.84 6.35 6.11
C VAL A 59 16.23 7.17 4.97
N MET A 60 14.91 7.11 4.80
CA MET A 60 14.19 7.79 3.72
C MET A 60 13.01 8.60 4.28
N LYS A 61 12.72 9.78 3.70
CA LYS A 61 11.54 10.59 4.04
C LYS A 61 10.45 10.42 2.99
N LEU A 62 9.19 10.34 3.44
CA LEU A 62 8.03 10.21 2.54
C LEU A 62 7.91 11.32 1.49
N SER A 63 8.44 12.52 1.79
CA SER A 63 8.45 13.65 0.85
C SER A 63 9.27 13.41 -0.42
N TRP A 64 10.19 12.43 -0.42
CA TRP A 64 11.05 12.12 -1.55
C TRP A 64 10.36 11.32 -2.64
N VAL A 65 9.25 10.66 -2.33
CA VAL A 65 8.58 9.74 -3.26
C VAL A 65 7.16 10.21 -3.58
N ARG A 66 6.61 11.10 -2.74
CA ARG A 66 5.22 11.58 -2.82
C ARG A 66 4.87 12.16 -4.19
N THR A 67 5.71 12.99 -4.79
CA THR A 67 5.40 13.68 -6.05
C THR A 67 5.42 12.69 -7.22
N GLY A 68 6.43 11.81 -7.29
CA GLY A 68 6.51 10.74 -8.29
C GLY A 68 5.37 9.73 -8.18
N ALA A 69 5.03 9.31 -6.96
CA ALA A 69 3.91 8.41 -6.72
C ALA A 69 2.56 9.02 -7.14
N HIS A 70 2.32 10.30 -6.82
CA HIS A 70 1.07 10.98 -7.21
C HIS A 70 0.96 11.14 -8.74
N TRP A 71 2.06 11.44 -9.41
CA TRP A 71 2.11 11.50 -10.88
C TRP A 71 1.82 10.13 -11.51
N ALA A 72 2.42 9.06 -11.00
CA ALA A 72 2.16 7.69 -11.46
C ALA A 72 0.69 7.28 -11.21
N LEU A 73 0.13 7.64 -10.05
CA LEU A 73 -1.30 7.44 -9.75
C LEU A 73 -2.21 8.15 -10.74
N GLY A 74 -1.86 9.36 -11.18
CA GLY A 74 -2.62 10.10 -12.20
C GLY A 74 -2.69 9.35 -13.54
N HIS A 75 -1.63 8.62 -13.90
CA HIS A 75 -1.57 7.83 -15.13
C HIS A 75 -2.18 6.43 -14.97
N LEU A 76 -2.53 6.01 -13.75
CA LEU A 76 -3.18 4.73 -13.48
C LEU A 76 -4.54 4.65 -14.19
N VAL A 77 -5.22 5.79 -14.36
CA VAL A 77 -6.46 5.90 -15.17
C VAL A 77 -6.24 5.46 -16.62
N LEU A 78 -5.13 5.89 -17.24
CA LEU A 78 -4.78 5.48 -18.60
C LEU A 78 -4.45 3.99 -18.68
N LEU A 79 -3.84 3.42 -17.62
CA LEU A 79 -3.53 1.98 -17.53
C LEU A 79 -4.78 1.12 -17.31
N PHE A 80 -5.88 1.67 -16.82
CA PHE A 80 -7.15 0.93 -16.74
C PHE A 80 -7.75 0.65 -18.11
N VAL A 81 -7.58 1.55 -19.09
CA VAL A 81 -8.12 1.38 -20.45
C VAL A 81 -7.66 0.05 -21.09
N PRO A 82 -6.36 -0.25 -21.23
CA PRO A 82 -5.91 -1.53 -21.79
C PRO A 82 -6.29 -2.73 -20.90
N CYS A 83 -6.32 -2.55 -19.58
CA CYS A 83 -6.73 -3.61 -18.65
C CYS A 83 -8.19 -4.04 -18.87
N VAL A 84 -9.10 -3.07 -19.04
CA VAL A 84 -10.52 -3.31 -19.32
C VAL A 84 -10.72 -3.90 -20.71
N ILE A 85 -9.97 -3.45 -21.72
CA ILE A 85 -10.02 -4.03 -23.06
C ILE A 85 -9.54 -5.49 -23.04
N GLY A 86 -8.53 -5.83 -22.24
CA GLY A 86 -8.09 -7.21 -22.02
C GLY A 86 -9.20 -8.09 -21.43
N LEU A 87 -9.93 -7.56 -20.45
CA LEU A 87 -11.10 -8.22 -19.85
C LEU A 87 -12.23 -8.46 -20.87
N MET A 88 -12.35 -7.60 -21.89
CA MET A 88 -13.38 -7.74 -22.93
C MET A 88 -13.24 -9.01 -23.78
N ASN A 89 -12.05 -9.62 -23.85
CA ASN A 89 -11.87 -10.92 -24.52
C ASN A 89 -12.50 -12.08 -23.74
N TYR A 90 -12.72 -11.91 -22.43
CA TYR A 90 -13.31 -12.91 -21.55
C TYR A 90 -14.79 -12.59 -21.22
N LYS A 91 -15.44 -11.76 -22.03
CA LYS A 91 -16.85 -11.34 -21.83
C LYS A 91 -17.80 -12.50 -21.61
N THR A 92 -17.64 -13.61 -22.35
CA THR A 92 -18.55 -14.75 -22.22
C THR A 92 -18.50 -15.36 -20.81
N LEU A 93 -17.31 -15.49 -20.22
CA LEU A 93 -17.17 -15.92 -18.83
C LEU A 93 -17.75 -14.89 -17.85
N LEU A 94 -17.50 -13.60 -18.09
CA LEU A 94 -18.04 -12.54 -17.24
C LEU A 94 -19.57 -12.43 -17.33
N LEU A 95 -20.20 -12.77 -18.46
CA LEU A 95 -21.65 -12.76 -18.60
C LEU A 95 -22.29 -13.97 -17.90
N THR A 96 -21.65 -15.14 -17.97
CA THR A 96 -22.17 -16.37 -17.34
C THR A 96 -21.91 -16.42 -15.83
N ASP A 97 -20.72 -15.98 -15.37
CA ASP A 97 -20.30 -16.07 -13.96
C ASP A 97 -20.14 -14.69 -13.28
N GLY A 98 -20.39 -13.58 -13.97
CA GLY A 98 -20.20 -12.23 -13.41
C GLY A 98 -21.04 -11.97 -12.16
N TRP A 99 -22.22 -12.59 -12.06
CA TRP A 99 -23.05 -12.49 -10.86
C TRP A 99 -22.33 -13.07 -9.62
N LYS A 100 -21.58 -14.17 -9.78
CA LYS A 100 -20.78 -14.76 -8.69
C LYS A 100 -19.64 -13.84 -8.28
N LEU A 101 -19.00 -13.15 -9.23
CA LEU A 101 -17.96 -12.15 -8.94
C LEU A 101 -18.51 -10.97 -8.15
N ILE A 102 -19.68 -10.43 -8.54
CA ILE A 102 -20.31 -9.31 -7.83
C ILE A 102 -20.63 -9.73 -6.40
N ILE A 103 -21.26 -10.89 -6.20
CA ILE A 103 -21.56 -11.42 -4.87
C ILE A 103 -20.27 -11.59 -4.05
N ALA A 104 -19.24 -12.20 -4.63
CA ALA A 104 -17.96 -12.42 -3.94
C ALA A 104 -17.29 -11.11 -3.50
N VAL A 105 -17.31 -10.08 -4.35
CA VAL A 105 -16.76 -8.76 -4.03
C VAL A 105 -17.57 -8.07 -2.93
N VAL A 106 -18.91 -8.09 -3.02
CA VAL A 106 -19.79 -7.47 -2.02
C VAL A 106 -19.63 -8.16 -0.66
N ILE A 107 -19.72 -9.49 -0.62
CA ILE A 107 -19.55 -10.25 0.61
C ILE A 107 -18.13 -10.06 1.15
N GLY A 108 -17.10 -10.19 0.32
CA GLY A 108 -15.71 -10.00 0.73
C GLY A 108 -15.46 -8.62 1.32
N THR A 109 -15.98 -7.57 0.69
CA THR A 109 -15.87 -6.18 1.19
C THR A 109 -16.62 -6.00 2.49
N ALA A 110 -17.84 -6.53 2.60
CA ALA A 110 -18.63 -6.47 3.83
C ALA A 110 -17.93 -7.22 4.98
N THR A 111 -17.40 -8.42 4.72
CA THR A 111 -16.64 -9.20 5.70
C THR A 111 -15.40 -8.44 6.15
N VAL A 112 -14.61 -7.86 5.24
CA VAL A 112 -13.43 -7.06 5.61
C VAL A 112 -13.84 -5.86 6.47
N MET A 113 -14.86 -5.10 6.08
CA MET A 113 -15.36 -3.96 6.87
C MET A 113 -15.82 -4.37 8.27
N ILE A 114 -16.57 -5.48 8.38
CA ILE A 114 -17.03 -6.03 9.66
C ILE A 114 -15.82 -6.42 10.53
N VAL A 115 -14.90 -7.22 9.99
CA VAL A 115 -13.71 -7.69 10.74
C VAL A 115 -12.85 -6.51 11.19
N THR A 116 -12.59 -5.54 10.32
CA THR A 116 -11.84 -4.33 10.70
C THR A 116 -12.59 -3.53 11.78
N GLY A 117 -13.92 -3.37 11.65
CA GLY A 117 -14.74 -2.69 12.66
C GLY A 117 -14.71 -3.39 14.03
N TYR A 118 -14.81 -4.71 14.06
CA TYR A 118 -14.70 -5.50 15.29
C TYR A 118 -13.29 -5.46 15.88
N SER A 119 -12.25 -5.52 15.05
CA SER A 119 -10.85 -5.43 15.49
C SER A 119 -10.58 -4.08 16.18
N VAL A 120 -11.08 -2.99 15.59
CA VAL A 120 -10.99 -1.64 16.19
C VAL A 120 -11.79 -1.56 17.48
N LYS A 121 -13.04 -2.04 17.50
CA LYS A 121 -13.87 -2.07 18.72
C LYS A 121 -13.21 -2.84 19.85
N PHE A 122 -12.60 -3.99 19.55
CA PHE A 122 -11.84 -4.78 20.52
C PHE A 122 -10.63 -4.00 21.05
N GLY A 123 -9.90 -3.31 20.18
CA GLY A 123 -8.81 -2.42 20.57
C GLY A 123 -9.24 -1.33 21.55
N PHE A 124 -10.35 -0.65 21.28
CA PHE A 124 -10.91 0.38 22.16
C PHE A 124 -11.35 -0.17 23.52
N LEU A 125 -12.02 -1.33 23.54
CA LEU A 125 -12.44 -1.99 24.80
C LEU A 125 -11.24 -2.46 25.63
N CYS A 126 -10.16 -2.87 24.97
CA CYS A 126 -8.91 -3.23 25.64
C CYS A 126 -8.26 -2.01 26.29
N GLU A 127 -8.26 -0.85 25.62
CA GLU A 127 -7.75 0.41 26.15
C GLU A 127 -8.58 0.91 27.35
N GLU A 128 -9.91 0.82 27.27
CA GLU A 128 -10.81 1.26 28.34
C GLU A 128 -10.67 0.40 29.60
N LYS A 129 -10.54 -0.92 29.42
CA LYS A 129 -10.21 -1.83 30.53
C LYS A 129 -8.83 -1.50 31.10
N LEU A 130 -7.80 -1.32 30.28
CA LEU A 130 -6.45 -1.01 30.75
C LEU A 130 -6.41 0.27 31.58
N LYS A 131 -7.10 1.34 31.16
CA LYS A 131 -7.22 2.59 31.93
C LYS A 131 -7.96 2.38 33.26
N ALA A 132 -9.02 1.59 33.28
CA ALA A 132 -9.74 1.25 34.51
C ALA A 132 -8.87 0.42 35.48
N TYR A 133 -8.04 -0.50 34.97
CA TYR A 133 -7.08 -1.26 35.77
C TYR A 133 -5.96 -0.36 36.33
N LEU A 134 -5.40 0.55 35.53
CA LEU A 134 -4.35 1.48 35.97
C LEU A 134 -4.86 2.47 37.03
N LYS A 135 -6.10 3.00 36.85
CA LYS A 135 -6.74 3.89 37.83
C LYS A 135 -7.01 3.19 39.17
N LYS A 136 -7.31 1.88 39.15
CA LYS A 136 -7.45 1.07 40.37
C LYS A 136 -6.12 0.75 41.05
N GLN A 137 -5.01 0.82 40.32
CA GLN A 137 -3.67 0.44 40.79
C GLN A 137 -2.82 1.61 41.31
N GLY A 138 -3.36 2.83 41.35
CA GLY A 138 -2.76 3.95 42.08
C GLY A 138 -1.43 4.48 41.52
N ARG A 139 -1.15 4.33 40.22
CA ARG A 139 -0.09 5.07 39.55
C ARG A 139 -0.68 6.27 38.79
N PRO A 140 -0.14 7.49 39.00
CA PRO A 140 -0.65 8.71 38.36
C PRO A 140 -0.58 8.64 36.84
#